data_AF-A0A812K828-F1
#
_entry.id   AF-A0A812K828-F1
#
_cell.length_a   1.000
_cell.length_b   1.000
_cell.length_c   1.000
_cell.angle_alpha   90.00
_cell.angle_beta   90.00
_cell.angle_gamma   90.00
#
_symmetry.space_group_name_H-M   'P 1'
#
loop_
_entity.id
_entity.type
_entity.pdbx_description
1 polymer ?
#
loop_
_entity_poly.entity_id
_entity_poly.type
_entity_poly.pdbx_seq_one_letter_code
_entity_poly.pdbx_strand_id
1 'polypeptide(L)'
;MDYEPDGTQELLIDSSQERTARRTEHLLVAARLSFFFFHGLLIISASLGFEEVSWWLIFTPAWLGDVVCLVLVILSWFGSCPYVQSCLQERQARLGDTNPSILTDILPDIVMGILSLIYMLLALVAELLLCRYLSELSHGFDAVPVAPVTVIMLVSILTCCRGLCIFTNSALFCCIGLAALSTCVLLLVAEDVSGPTWVLFVPWAAAVLCLLLSAISQLQRCRCILCREELILRILELVVLTVVLTSVLAAIIELSQSLALGIGDGRVGMAGIVAGTGICALALLHARMAVAESRFGAISDRLLIAEMRCGESASLPSSVASVHLEVSGDLSLSAAARSGSGWQSGRMVRLVPQNVTIATASNVSFRQMFRVVQRLISPFSVYRCPVVSRLPSSCSPSHARV
;
A
#
# COMPACT_ATOMS: atom_id res chain seq x y z
N MET A 1 -5.23 62.00 12.75
CA MET A 1 -5.40 61.21 11.52
C MET A 1 -4.82 59.86 11.85
N ASP A 2 -5.66 58.98 12.35
CA ASP A 2 -5.29 57.65 12.78
C ASP A 2 -5.29 56.75 11.55
N TYR A 3 -4.10 56.27 11.19
CA TYR A 3 -3.90 55.28 10.14
C TYR A 3 -4.20 53.92 10.79
N GLU A 4 -5.44 53.43 10.69
CA GLU A 4 -5.69 52.01 10.89
C GLU A 4 -5.01 51.27 9.73
N PRO A 5 -4.04 50.37 9.99
CA PRO A 5 -3.60 49.46 8.96
C PRO A 5 -4.76 48.50 8.73
N ASP A 6 -5.44 48.63 7.59
CA ASP A 6 -6.26 47.57 6.99
C ASP A 6 -5.33 46.36 6.72
N GLY A 7 -5.03 45.63 7.78
CA GLY A 7 -4.12 44.49 7.86
C GLY A 7 -4.77 43.19 7.44
N THR A 8 -5.76 43.26 6.55
CA THR A 8 -6.45 42.12 5.97
C THR A 8 -6.65 42.32 4.47
N GLN A 9 -5.57 42.69 3.77
CA GLN A 9 -5.33 42.05 2.48
C GLN A 9 -4.98 40.58 2.77
N GLU A 10 -6.00 39.81 3.16
CA GLU A 10 -6.03 38.39 2.83
C GLU A 10 -5.89 38.37 1.31
N LEU A 11 -4.65 38.19 0.85
CA LEU A 11 -4.36 37.81 -0.52
C LEU A 11 -5.37 36.72 -0.84
N LEU A 12 -6.31 37.03 -1.74
CA LEU A 12 -7.19 36.08 -2.38
C LEU A 12 -6.28 35.09 -3.13
N ILE A 13 -5.66 34.18 -2.38
CA ILE A 13 -4.93 33.05 -2.93
C ILE A 13 -5.97 32.34 -3.76
N ASP A 14 -5.77 32.41 -5.07
CA ASP A 14 -6.72 31.89 -6.00
C ASP A 14 -6.81 30.38 -5.73
N SER A 15 -7.98 29.90 -5.31
CA SER A 15 -8.21 28.49 -4.93
C SER A 15 -7.80 27.49 -6.01
N SER A 16 -7.55 27.98 -7.23
CA SER A 16 -6.96 27.27 -8.36
C SER A 16 -5.51 26.83 -8.10
N GLN A 17 -4.69 27.64 -7.43
CA GLN A 17 -3.27 27.38 -7.17
C GLN A 17 -3.06 26.32 -6.10
N GLU A 18 -3.83 26.35 -5.02
CA GLU A 18 -3.82 25.32 -3.95
C GLU A 18 -4.11 23.92 -4.52
N ARG A 19 -4.98 23.83 -5.53
CA ARG A 19 -5.25 22.55 -6.24
C ARG A 19 -4.06 22.04 -7.05
N THR A 20 -3.18 22.91 -7.52
CA THR A 20 -2.00 22.50 -8.29
C THR A 20 -0.86 22.01 -7.42
N ALA A 21 -0.80 22.43 -6.15
CA ALA A 21 0.28 22.10 -5.24
C ALA A 21 0.43 20.58 -5.02
N ARG A 22 -0.69 19.85 -4.90
CA ARG A 22 -0.74 18.39 -4.66
C ARG A 22 -0.86 17.53 -5.92
N ARG A 23 -0.83 18.13 -7.13
CA ARG A 23 -0.99 17.36 -8.38
C ARG A 23 0.12 16.34 -8.58
N THR A 24 1.35 16.67 -8.23
CA THR A 24 2.49 15.76 -8.31
C THR A 24 2.24 14.50 -7.49
N GLU A 25 1.83 14.66 -6.24
CA GLU A 25 1.49 13.56 -5.34
C GLU A 25 0.35 12.69 -5.91
N HIS A 26 -0.75 13.30 -6.35
CA HIS A 26 -1.88 12.57 -6.92
C HIS A 26 -1.51 11.78 -8.19
N LEU A 27 -0.67 12.34 -9.06
CA LEU A 27 -0.19 11.65 -10.26
C LEU A 27 0.72 10.47 -9.90
N LEU A 28 1.60 10.62 -8.91
CA LEU A 28 2.44 9.52 -8.42
C LEU A 28 1.61 8.42 -7.76
N VAL A 29 0.58 8.77 -7.00
CA VAL A 29 -0.36 7.79 -6.44
C VAL A 29 -1.08 7.07 -7.57
N ALA A 30 -1.64 7.79 -8.55
CA ALA A 30 -2.31 7.19 -9.70
C ALA A 30 -1.39 6.25 -10.51
N ALA A 31 -0.11 6.60 -10.66
CA ALA A 31 0.89 5.76 -11.32
C ALA A 31 1.06 4.42 -10.59
N ARG A 32 1.27 4.45 -9.27
CA ARG A 32 1.40 3.24 -8.44
C ARG A 32 0.16 2.35 -8.49
N LEU A 33 -1.02 2.96 -8.41
CA LEU A 33 -2.30 2.23 -8.46
C LEU A 33 -2.51 1.57 -9.83
N SER A 34 -2.16 2.27 -10.90
CA SER A 34 -2.24 1.74 -12.26
C SER A 34 -1.30 0.55 -12.41
N PHE A 35 -0.04 0.68 -11.96
CA PHE A 35 0.92 -0.40 -11.97
C PHE A 35 0.39 -1.66 -11.27
N PHE A 36 -0.06 -1.54 -10.02
CA PHE A 36 -0.60 -2.67 -9.27
C PHE A 36 -1.83 -3.30 -9.94
N PHE A 37 -2.75 -2.47 -10.44
CA PHE A 37 -3.96 -2.95 -11.09
C PHE A 37 -3.64 -3.78 -12.33
N PHE A 38 -2.78 -3.27 -13.22
CA PHE A 38 -2.40 -3.97 -14.45
C PHE A 38 -1.56 -5.22 -14.20
N HIS A 39 -0.73 -5.24 -13.16
CA HIS A 39 -0.01 -6.44 -12.74
C HIS A 39 -0.93 -7.49 -12.11
N GLY A 40 -1.98 -7.07 -11.40
CA GLY A 40 -3.06 -7.98 -10.98
C GLY A 40 -3.75 -8.62 -12.17
N LEU A 41 -4.00 -7.86 -13.25
CA LEU A 41 -4.54 -8.40 -14.51
C LEU A 41 -3.57 -9.38 -15.18
N LEU A 42 -2.26 -9.09 -15.20
CA LEU A 42 -1.25 -10.04 -15.69
C LEU A 42 -1.35 -11.38 -14.97
N ILE A 43 -1.41 -11.37 -13.64
CA ILE A 43 -1.52 -12.60 -12.84
C ILE A 43 -2.80 -13.35 -13.19
N ILE A 44 -3.94 -12.67 -13.32
CA ILE A 44 -5.20 -13.31 -13.75
C ILE A 44 -5.03 -13.93 -15.15
N SER A 45 -4.49 -13.19 -16.11
CA SER A 45 -4.28 -13.64 -17.49
C SER A 45 -3.35 -14.85 -17.57
N ALA A 46 -2.24 -14.85 -16.82
CA ALA A 46 -1.32 -15.98 -16.74
C ALA A 46 -1.98 -17.21 -16.09
N SER A 47 -2.83 -16.98 -15.09
CA SER A 47 -3.47 -18.05 -14.32
C SER A 47 -4.68 -18.70 -15.01
N LEU A 48 -5.27 -18.01 -15.99
CA LEU A 48 -6.33 -18.57 -16.83
C LEU A 48 -5.84 -19.66 -17.79
N GLY A 49 -4.51 -19.84 -17.93
CA GLY A 49 -3.93 -21.02 -18.56
C GLY A 49 -4.39 -21.22 -20.00
N PHE A 50 -4.36 -20.17 -20.82
CA PHE A 50 -4.71 -20.30 -22.23
C PHE A 50 -3.59 -21.05 -22.97
N GLU A 51 -3.75 -22.37 -23.13
CA GLU A 51 -2.75 -23.28 -23.71
C GLU A 51 -2.26 -22.87 -25.11
N GLU A 52 -3.05 -22.10 -25.86
CA GLU A 52 -2.72 -21.64 -27.22
C GLU A 52 -2.29 -20.16 -27.29
N VAL A 53 -2.28 -19.44 -26.16
CA VAL A 53 -2.01 -18.00 -26.15
C VAL A 53 -0.52 -17.74 -25.95
N SER A 54 0.05 -16.95 -26.87
CA SER A 54 1.43 -16.50 -26.76
C SER A 54 1.68 -15.72 -25.46
N TRP A 55 2.83 -15.95 -24.82
CA TRP A 55 3.27 -15.18 -23.65
C TRP A 55 3.22 -13.67 -23.87
N TRP A 56 3.47 -13.20 -25.10
CA TRP A 56 3.34 -11.79 -25.48
C TRP A 56 1.95 -11.21 -25.21
N LEU A 57 0.89 -11.98 -25.46
CA LEU A 57 -0.48 -11.56 -25.19
C LEU A 57 -0.77 -11.59 -23.69
N ILE A 58 -0.23 -12.57 -22.96
CA ILE A 58 -0.38 -12.67 -21.49
C ILE A 58 0.25 -11.45 -20.80
N PHE A 59 1.41 -10.99 -21.26
CA PHE A 59 2.12 -9.82 -20.71
C PHE A 59 1.56 -8.46 -21.15
N THR A 60 0.68 -8.42 -22.15
CA THR A 60 0.12 -7.17 -22.69
C THR A 60 -0.51 -6.26 -21.62
N PRO A 61 -1.28 -6.76 -20.63
CA PRO A 61 -1.81 -5.92 -19.55
C PRO A 61 -0.72 -5.24 -18.73
N ALA A 62 0.36 -5.93 -18.37
CA ALA A 62 1.45 -5.37 -17.58
C ALA A 62 2.17 -4.25 -18.35
N TRP A 63 2.51 -4.48 -19.63
CA TRP A 63 3.16 -3.46 -20.46
C TRP A 63 2.28 -2.22 -20.68
N LEU A 64 0.96 -2.41 -20.83
CA LEU A 64 0.03 -1.28 -20.88
C LEU A 64 0.06 -0.50 -19.56
N GLY A 65 0.08 -1.21 -18.43
CA GLY A 65 0.24 -0.62 -17.11
C GLY A 65 1.55 0.14 -16.92
N ASP A 66 2.66 -0.41 -17.40
CA ASP A 66 3.97 0.23 -17.36
C ASP A 66 3.99 1.51 -18.16
N VAL A 67 3.48 1.50 -19.40
CA VAL A 67 3.38 2.71 -20.23
C VAL A 67 2.52 3.77 -19.55
N VAL A 68 1.36 3.39 -18.99
CA VAL A 68 0.50 4.32 -18.24
C VAL A 68 1.23 4.88 -17.02
N CYS A 69 1.91 4.03 -16.25
CA CYS A 69 2.69 4.42 -15.09
C CYS A 69 3.82 5.40 -15.46
N LEU A 70 4.60 5.10 -16.51
CA LEU A 70 5.67 5.94 -17.02
C LEU A 70 5.15 7.33 -17.42
N VAL A 71 4.05 7.39 -18.17
CA VAL A 71 3.42 8.65 -18.56
C VAL A 71 2.99 9.45 -17.33
N LEU A 72 2.34 8.82 -16.35
CA LEU A 72 1.90 9.49 -15.13
C LEU A 72 3.07 10.00 -14.28
N VAL A 73 4.17 9.25 -14.18
CA VAL A 73 5.39 9.69 -13.48
C VAL A 73 6.04 10.87 -14.20
N ILE A 74 6.14 10.85 -15.53
CA ILE A 74 6.68 12.00 -16.28
C ILE A 74 5.79 13.23 -16.10
N LEU A 75 4.46 13.06 -16.17
CA LEU A 75 3.52 14.15 -15.95
C LEU A 75 3.59 14.69 -14.52
N SER A 76 3.93 13.85 -13.52
CA SER A 76 4.02 14.28 -12.13
C SER A 76 5.14 15.30 -11.93
N TRP A 77 6.23 15.25 -12.70
CA TRP A 77 7.33 16.23 -12.59
C TRP A 77 6.88 17.66 -12.92
N PHE A 78 5.87 17.78 -13.77
CA PHE A 78 5.30 19.07 -14.17
C PHE A 78 4.01 19.41 -13.40
N GLY A 79 3.51 18.49 -12.57
CA GLY A 79 2.22 18.59 -11.91
C GLY A 79 2.09 19.83 -11.04
N SER A 80 3.14 20.13 -10.26
CA SER A 80 3.19 21.28 -9.33
C SER A 80 3.93 22.51 -9.89
N CYS A 81 4.34 22.53 -11.17
CA CYS A 81 5.04 23.69 -11.76
C CYS A 81 4.30 25.03 -11.62
N PRO A 82 2.98 25.12 -11.84
CA PRO A 82 2.25 26.38 -11.67
C PRO A 82 2.31 26.92 -10.23
N TYR A 83 2.23 26.02 -9.25
CA TYR A 83 2.38 26.37 -7.83
C TYR A 83 3.80 26.86 -7.53
N VAL A 84 4.83 26.13 -7.98
CA VAL A 84 6.24 26.53 -7.82
C VAL A 84 6.50 27.90 -8.44
N GLN A 85 5.97 28.17 -9.64
CA GLN A 85 6.10 29.46 -10.30
C GLN A 85 5.48 30.59 -9.46
N SER A 86 4.31 30.33 -8.85
CA SER A 86 3.61 31.31 -8.00
C SER A 86 4.41 31.60 -6.73
N CYS A 87 4.92 30.56 -6.05
CA CYS A 87 5.83 30.71 -4.90
C CYS A 87 7.08 31.53 -5.23
N LEU A 88 7.70 31.28 -6.40
CA LEU A 88 8.89 32.02 -6.84
C LEU A 88 8.59 33.49 -7.15
N GLN A 89 7.43 33.78 -7.74
CA GLN A 89 6.97 35.15 -7.98
C GLN A 89 6.77 35.91 -6.67
N GLU A 90 6.21 35.25 -5.65
CA GLU A 90 6.00 35.82 -4.32
C GLU A 90 7.25 35.77 -3.42
N ARG A 91 8.34 35.15 -3.89
CA ARG A 91 9.59 34.92 -3.14
C ARG A 91 9.38 34.18 -1.82
N GLN A 92 8.43 33.27 -1.77
CA GLN A 92 8.12 32.45 -0.59
C GLN A 92 8.38 30.97 -0.88
N ALA A 93 8.73 30.20 0.16
CA ALA A 93 8.95 28.75 0.03
C ALA A 93 7.63 27.93 0.03
N ARG A 94 6.54 28.53 0.53
CA ARG A 94 5.18 28.01 0.53
C ARG A 94 4.18 29.17 0.50
N LEU A 95 3.00 28.98 -0.09
CA LEU A 95 1.93 29.97 -0.09
C LEU A 95 0.86 29.59 0.94
N GLY A 96 0.85 30.20 2.12
CA GLY A 96 -0.07 29.81 3.20
C GLY A 96 0.35 28.55 3.97
N ASP A 97 -0.33 28.30 5.09
CA ASP A 97 0.08 27.27 6.05
C ASP A 97 -0.41 25.85 5.70
N THR A 98 -1.42 25.74 4.83
CA THR A 98 -2.00 24.46 4.39
C THR A 98 -1.31 23.87 3.16
N ASN A 99 -0.49 24.68 2.49
CA ASN A 99 0.15 24.29 1.24
C ASN A 99 1.53 23.64 1.46
N PRO A 100 1.90 22.67 0.60
CA PRO A 100 3.17 21.99 0.70
C PRO A 100 4.33 22.95 0.41
N SER A 101 5.42 22.76 1.13
CA SER A 101 6.69 23.45 0.93
C SER A 101 7.41 22.85 -0.29
N ILE A 102 7.97 23.73 -1.13
CA ILE A 102 8.68 23.31 -2.35
C ILE A 102 9.86 22.39 -2.01
N LEU A 103 10.64 22.76 -1.01
CA LEU A 103 11.92 22.10 -0.69
C LEU A 103 11.73 20.80 0.10
N THR A 104 10.73 20.75 0.98
CA THR A 104 10.56 19.63 1.92
C THR A 104 9.53 18.61 1.48
N ASP A 105 8.58 19.00 0.62
CA ASP A 105 7.47 18.13 0.25
C ASP A 105 7.51 17.84 -1.26
N ILE A 106 7.49 18.88 -2.10
CA ILE A 106 7.40 18.72 -3.56
C ILE A 106 8.70 18.16 -4.16
N LEU A 107 9.86 18.69 -3.77
CA LEU A 107 11.15 18.27 -4.33
C LEU A 107 11.45 16.80 -4.00
N PRO A 108 11.30 16.31 -2.75
CA PRO A 108 11.45 14.89 -2.45
C PRO A 108 10.49 14.01 -3.26
N ASP A 109 9.24 14.42 -3.46
CA ASP A 109 8.31 13.67 -4.31
C ASP A 109 8.76 13.55 -5.77
N ILE A 110 9.33 14.62 -6.34
CA ILE A 110 9.92 14.58 -7.69
C ILE A 110 11.12 13.63 -7.74
N VAL A 111 12.04 13.71 -6.77
CA VAL A 111 13.19 12.80 -6.67
C VAL A 111 12.73 11.35 -6.54
N MET A 112 11.71 11.11 -5.71
CA MET A 112 11.08 9.80 -5.56
C MET A 112 10.42 9.33 -6.85
N GLY A 113 9.84 10.24 -7.63
CA GLY A 113 9.32 9.98 -8.97
C GLY A 113 10.42 9.53 -9.95
N ILE A 114 11.59 10.18 -9.93
CA ILE A 114 12.75 9.78 -10.76
C ILE A 114 13.25 8.39 -10.38
N LEU A 115 13.38 8.10 -9.08
CA LEU A 115 13.77 6.77 -8.62
C LEU A 115 12.73 5.71 -9.01
N SER A 116 11.44 6.04 -8.91
CA SER A 116 10.36 5.19 -9.38
C SER A 116 10.42 4.96 -10.90
N LEU A 117 10.80 5.97 -11.70
CA LEU A 117 11.02 5.81 -13.14
C LEU A 117 12.11 4.76 -13.44
N ILE A 118 13.25 4.86 -12.75
CA ILE A 118 14.35 3.89 -12.92
C ILE A 118 13.88 2.48 -12.56
N TYR A 119 13.18 2.34 -11.44
CA TYR A 119 12.62 1.06 -11.00
C TYR A 119 11.66 0.45 -12.05
N MET A 120 10.76 1.27 -12.58
CA MET A 120 9.80 0.86 -13.60
C MET A 120 10.47 0.42 -14.91
N LEU A 121 11.51 1.12 -15.34
CA LEU A 121 12.28 0.73 -16.53
C LEU A 121 12.98 -0.62 -16.32
N LEU A 122 13.53 -0.87 -15.13
CA LEU A 122 14.12 -2.16 -14.80
C LEU A 122 13.08 -3.28 -14.73
N ALA A 123 11.90 -3.01 -14.17
CA ALA A 123 10.79 -3.96 -14.16
C ALA A 123 10.36 -4.33 -15.59
N LEU A 124 10.15 -3.35 -16.46
CA LEU A 124 9.81 -3.58 -17.87
C LEU A 124 10.88 -4.42 -18.59
N VAL A 125 12.17 -4.13 -18.36
CA VAL A 125 13.26 -4.95 -18.93
C VAL A 125 13.21 -6.38 -18.40
N ALA A 126 12.99 -6.57 -17.09
CA ALA A 126 12.85 -7.89 -16.49
C ALA A 126 11.69 -8.68 -17.11
N GLU A 127 10.54 -8.03 -17.32
CA GLU A 127 9.36 -8.63 -17.94
C GLU A 127 9.59 -9.01 -19.40
N LEU A 128 10.25 -8.16 -20.18
CA LEU A 128 10.58 -8.47 -21.58
C LEU A 128 11.53 -9.67 -21.66
N LEU A 129 12.53 -9.73 -20.79
CA LEU A 129 13.46 -10.86 -20.70
C LEU A 129 12.73 -12.14 -20.24
N LEU A 130 11.85 -12.04 -19.26
CA LEU A 130 11.05 -13.16 -18.77
C LEU A 130 10.08 -13.67 -19.83
N CYS A 131 9.35 -12.78 -20.50
CA CYS A 131 8.43 -13.12 -21.60
C CYS A 131 9.19 -13.80 -22.75
N ARG A 132 10.37 -13.29 -23.11
CA ARG A 132 11.22 -13.92 -24.11
C ARG A 132 11.68 -15.31 -23.69
N TYR A 133 12.16 -15.46 -22.46
CA TYR A 133 12.58 -16.74 -21.90
C TYR A 133 11.43 -17.77 -21.93
N LEU A 134 10.24 -17.39 -21.45
CA LEU A 134 9.05 -18.25 -21.45
C LEU A 134 8.61 -18.63 -22.87
N SER A 135 8.74 -17.70 -23.83
CA SER A 135 8.46 -17.95 -25.24
C SER A 135 9.48 -18.89 -25.87
N GLU A 136 10.77 -18.79 -25.54
CA GLU A 136 11.79 -19.71 -26.05
C GLU A 136 11.58 -21.12 -25.45
N LEU A 137 11.26 -21.20 -24.16
CA LEU A 137 10.95 -22.45 -23.47
C LEU A 137 9.73 -23.16 -24.07
N SER A 138 8.67 -22.42 -24.44
CA SER A 138 7.47 -23.02 -25.05
C SER A 138 7.73 -23.60 -26.44
N HIS A 139 8.79 -23.18 -27.13
CA HIS A 139 9.22 -23.74 -28.42
C HIS A 139 10.24 -24.88 -28.26
N GLY A 140 10.54 -25.29 -27.02
CA GLY A 140 11.48 -26.38 -26.72
C GLY A 140 12.96 -26.00 -26.86
N PHE A 141 13.29 -24.70 -26.83
CA PHE A 141 14.68 -24.28 -26.76
C PHE A 141 15.21 -24.37 -25.33
N ASP A 142 16.44 -24.85 -25.18
CA ASP A 142 17.20 -24.81 -23.92
C ASP A 142 17.63 -23.36 -23.64
N ALA A 143 16.72 -22.57 -23.08
CA ALA A 143 17.00 -21.20 -22.66
C ALA A 143 17.58 -21.18 -21.24
N VAL A 144 18.59 -20.34 -21.02
CA VAL A 144 19.23 -20.18 -19.70
C VAL A 144 18.58 -19.00 -18.95
N PRO A 145 18.06 -19.18 -17.72
CA PRO A 145 17.32 -18.15 -16.99
C PRO A 145 18.20 -17.05 -16.35
N VAL A 146 19.51 -17.03 -16.62
CA VAL A 146 20.47 -16.11 -15.96
C VAL A 146 20.11 -14.64 -16.17
N ALA A 147 19.73 -14.24 -17.38
CA ALA A 147 19.37 -12.85 -17.67
C ALA A 147 18.13 -12.37 -16.88
N PRO A 148 16.96 -13.04 -16.91
CA PRO A 148 15.81 -12.60 -16.12
C PRO A 148 16.07 -12.67 -14.61
N VAL A 149 16.76 -13.71 -14.11
CA VAL A 149 17.05 -13.84 -12.67
C VAL A 149 17.95 -12.71 -12.18
N THR A 150 18.97 -12.32 -12.94
CA THR A 150 19.86 -11.21 -12.55
C THR A 150 19.14 -9.87 -12.48
N VAL A 151 18.25 -9.58 -13.43
CA VAL A 151 17.45 -8.34 -13.37
C VAL A 151 16.46 -8.38 -12.20
N ILE A 152 15.83 -9.53 -11.92
CA ILE A 152 14.92 -9.67 -10.76
C ILE A 152 15.68 -9.48 -9.44
N MET A 153 16.90 -10.00 -9.32
CA MET A 153 17.75 -9.75 -8.16
C MET A 153 18.05 -8.26 -7.99
N LEU A 154 18.38 -7.55 -9.08
CA LEU A 154 18.62 -6.11 -9.04
C LEU A 154 17.37 -5.34 -8.57
N VAL A 155 16.20 -5.68 -9.10
CA VAL A 155 14.90 -5.11 -8.68
C VAL A 155 14.63 -5.38 -7.21
N SER A 156 14.94 -6.60 -6.74
CA SER A 156 14.77 -7.00 -5.33
C SER A 156 15.69 -6.21 -4.40
N ILE A 157 16.96 -6.02 -4.79
CA ILE A 157 17.92 -5.18 -4.06
C ILE A 157 17.43 -3.74 -3.98
N LEU A 158 16.97 -3.16 -5.10
CA LEU A 158 16.43 -1.79 -5.11
C LEU A 158 15.18 -1.67 -4.23
N THR A 159 14.34 -2.70 -4.18
CA THR A 159 13.18 -2.76 -3.29
C THR A 159 13.60 -2.78 -1.83
N CYS A 160 14.61 -3.58 -1.46
CA CYS A 160 15.21 -3.56 -0.13
C CYS A 160 15.80 -2.20 0.22
N CYS A 161 16.62 -1.62 -0.67
CA CYS A 161 17.22 -0.30 -0.47
C CYS A 161 16.14 0.76 -0.27
N ARG A 162 15.04 0.71 -1.03
CA ARG A 162 13.89 1.59 -0.85
C ARG A 162 13.29 1.44 0.54
N GLY A 163 13.05 0.21 1.00
CA GLY A 163 12.52 -0.05 2.34
C GLY A 163 13.45 0.42 3.46
N LEU A 164 14.77 0.32 3.27
CA LEU A 164 15.76 0.76 4.26
C LEU A 164 15.94 2.28 4.29
N CYS A 165 15.92 2.94 3.13
CA CYS A 165 16.16 4.38 3.03
C CYS A 165 14.89 5.21 3.27
N ILE A 166 13.70 4.65 3.06
CA ILE A 166 12.43 5.37 3.16
C ILE A 166 11.61 4.80 4.31
N PHE A 167 11.44 5.61 5.35
CA PHE A 167 10.72 5.22 6.56
C PHE A 167 9.23 4.90 6.31
N THR A 168 8.61 5.47 5.28
CA THR A 168 7.22 5.20 4.93
C THR A 168 7.06 3.81 4.28
N ASN A 169 6.36 2.92 4.98
CA ASN A 169 6.12 1.52 4.58
C ASN A 169 7.41 0.68 4.44
N SER A 170 8.46 1.05 5.17
CA SER A 170 9.77 0.38 5.16
C SER A 170 9.69 -1.14 5.30
N ALA A 171 8.88 -1.62 6.26
CA ALA A 171 8.69 -3.04 6.51
C ALA A 171 8.18 -3.80 5.27
N LEU A 172 7.29 -3.19 4.48
CA LEU A 172 6.72 -3.87 3.32
C LEU A 172 7.77 -4.10 2.24
N PHE A 173 8.48 -3.04 1.86
CA PHE A 173 9.50 -3.10 0.83
C PHE A 173 10.68 -3.97 1.27
N CYS A 174 11.11 -3.88 2.54
CA CYS A 174 12.16 -4.75 3.08
C CYS A 174 11.76 -6.23 3.08
N CYS A 175 10.58 -6.58 3.59
CA CYS A 175 10.15 -7.98 3.66
C CYS A 175 10.00 -8.61 2.28
N ILE A 176 9.37 -7.91 1.33
CA ILE A 176 9.18 -8.42 -0.03
C ILE A 176 10.52 -8.52 -0.76
N GLY A 177 11.35 -7.47 -0.70
CA GLY A 177 12.66 -7.47 -1.35
C GLY A 177 13.58 -8.57 -0.80
N LEU A 178 13.61 -8.77 0.52
CA LEU A 178 14.42 -9.82 1.16
C LEU A 178 13.90 -11.22 0.82
N ALA A 179 12.57 -11.41 0.79
CA ALA A 179 11.99 -12.68 0.38
C ALA A 179 12.35 -13.00 -1.08
N ALA A 180 12.15 -12.05 -1.99
CA ALA A 180 12.49 -12.24 -3.40
C ALA A 180 14.00 -12.49 -3.60
N LEU A 181 14.87 -11.69 -2.96
CA LEU A 181 16.31 -11.85 -3.05
C LEU A 181 16.77 -13.21 -2.51
N SER A 182 16.31 -13.61 -1.33
CA SER A 182 16.67 -14.90 -0.74
C SER A 182 16.12 -16.07 -1.56
N THR A 183 14.92 -15.97 -2.13
CA THR A 183 14.41 -16.97 -3.08
C THR A 183 15.26 -17.07 -4.33
N CYS A 184 15.68 -15.95 -4.93
CA CYS A 184 16.58 -15.97 -6.09
C CYS A 184 17.95 -16.61 -5.76
N VAL A 185 18.54 -16.25 -4.61
CA VAL A 185 19.80 -16.85 -4.16
C VAL A 185 19.64 -18.35 -3.93
N LEU A 186 18.57 -18.77 -3.27
CA LEU A 186 18.30 -20.19 -3.05
C LEU A 186 18.06 -20.95 -4.35
N LEU A 187 17.39 -20.35 -5.34
CA LEU A 187 17.20 -20.96 -6.66
C LEU A 187 18.53 -21.18 -7.37
N LEU A 188 19.44 -20.20 -7.33
CA LEU A 188 20.77 -20.30 -7.95
C LEU A 188 21.66 -21.32 -7.24
N VAL A 189 21.55 -21.45 -5.90
CA VAL A 189 22.34 -22.43 -5.13
C VAL A 189 21.77 -23.84 -5.23
N ALA A 190 20.46 -23.98 -5.46
CA ALA A 190 19.78 -25.27 -5.52
C ALA A 190 19.96 -26.02 -6.84
N GLU A 191 20.47 -25.39 -7.91
CA GLU A 191 20.73 -26.07 -9.20
C GLU A 191 21.67 -27.29 -9.04
N ASP A 192 22.56 -27.28 -8.05
CA ASP A 192 23.54 -28.36 -7.83
C ASP A 192 23.18 -29.34 -6.70
N VAL A 193 22.10 -29.09 -5.94
CA VAL A 193 21.80 -29.85 -4.72
C VAL A 193 20.38 -30.37 -4.79
N SER A 194 20.22 -31.69 -4.76
CA SER A 194 18.95 -32.42 -4.57
C SER A 194 18.37 -32.23 -3.16
N GLY A 195 18.40 -30.99 -2.69
CA GLY A 195 17.92 -30.54 -1.42
C GLY A 195 16.41 -30.39 -1.38
N PRO A 196 15.85 -30.21 -0.18
CA PRO A 196 14.42 -30.04 -0.02
C PRO A 196 13.93 -28.74 -0.68
N THR A 197 13.05 -28.88 -1.68
CA THR A 197 12.39 -27.75 -2.37
C THR A 197 11.56 -26.88 -1.41
N TRP A 198 11.20 -27.39 -0.22
CA TRP A 198 10.45 -26.63 0.78
C TRP A 198 11.21 -25.42 1.35
N VAL A 199 12.54 -25.41 1.27
CA VAL A 199 13.38 -24.30 1.74
C VAL A 199 13.08 -23.01 0.97
N LEU A 200 12.62 -23.12 -0.28
CA LEU A 200 12.23 -21.97 -1.12
C LEU A 200 10.99 -21.22 -0.57
N PHE A 201 10.19 -21.84 0.31
CA PHE A 201 8.97 -21.22 0.87
C PHE A 201 9.23 -20.43 2.14
N VAL A 202 10.30 -20.75 2.87
CA VAL A 202 10.58 -20.15 4.17
C VAL A 202 10.67 -18.62 4.09
N PRO A 203 11.34 -18.00 3.10
CA PRO A 203 11.40 -16.55 3.01
C PRO A 203 10.03 -15.90 2.76
N TRP A 204 9.20 -16.50 1.92
CA TRP A 204 7.87 -16.01 1.62
C TRP A 204 6.93 -16.14 2.81
N ALA A 205 6.94 -17.27 3.50
CA ALA A 205 6.13 -17.46 4.71
C ALA A 205 6.52 -16.46 5.81
N ALA A 206 7.82 -16.22 6.00
CA ALA A 206 8.31 -15.22 6.94
C ALA A 206 7.88 -13.79 6.54
N ALA A 207 8.01 -13.43 5.26
CA ALA A 207 7.56 -12.14 4.76
C ALA A 207 6.05 -11.94 4.94
N VAL A 208 5.22 -12.94 4.61
CA VAL A 208 3.77 -12.90 4.83
C VAL A 208 3.43 -12.62 6.30
N LEU A 209 4.06 -13.34 7.22
CA LEU A 209 3.84 -13.14 8.65
C LEU A 209 4.25 -11.73 9.10
N CYS A 210 5.44 -11.27 8.70
CA CYS A 210 5.93 -9.93 9.04
C CYS A 210 5.02 -8.82 8.49
N LEU A 211 4.54 -8.97 7.25
CA LEU A 211 3.61 -8.02 6.61
C LEU A 211 2.28 -7.94 7.37
N LEU A 212 1.70 -9.09 7.73
CA LEU A 212 0.44 -9.15 8.48
C LEU A 212 0.58 -8.53 9.87
N LEU A 213 1.65 -8.87 10.60
CA LEU A 213 1.92 -8.29 11.91
C LEU A 213 2.14 -6.78 11.84
N SER A 214 2.86 -6.31 10.81
CA SER A 214 3.06 -4.88 10.56
C SER A 214 1.73 -4.18 10.28
N ALA A 215 0.91 -4.73 9.38
CA ALA A 215 -0.38 -4.16 9.01
C ALA A 215 -1.37 -4.12 10.20
N ILE A 216 -1.41 -5.19 11.01
CA ILE A 216 -2.22 -5.23 12.24
C ILE A 216 -1.75 -4.18 13.24
N SER A 217 -0.43 -4.06 13.45
CA SER A 217 0.15 -3.10 14.38
C SER A 217 -0.14 -1.65 13.95
N GLN A 218 -0.02 -1.36 12.64
CA GLN A 218 -0.37 -0.05 12.09
C GLN A 218 -1.86 0.26 12.27
N LEU A 219 -2.73 -0.70 11.97
CA LEU A 219 -4.17 -0.54 12.16
C LEU A 219 -4.53 -0.25 13.63
N GLN A 220 -3.90 -0.96 14.57
CA GLN A 220 -4.10 -0.75 16.01
C GLN A 220 -3.66 0.65 16.45
N ARG A 221 -2.51 1.14 15.97
CA ARG A 221 -2.02 2.49 16.27
C ARG A 221 -2.95 3.58 15.74
N CYS A 222 -3.47 3.41 14.52
CA CYS A 222 -4.28 4.44 13.87
C CYS A 222 -5.77 4.39 14.27
N ARG A 223 -6.24 3.34 14.96
CA ARG A 223 -7.67 3.09 15.22
C ARG A 223 -8.39 4.24 15.92
N CYS A 224 -7.71 4.96 16.81
CA CYS A 224 -8.33 6.05 17.58
C CYS A 224 -8.55 7.33 16.77
N ILE A 225 -7.88 7.46 15.62
CA ILE A 225 -7.82 8.70 14.83
C ILE A 225 -8.58 8.55 13.50
N LEU A 226 -8.65 7.32 13.00
CA LEU A 226 -9.33 7.00 11.74
C LEU A 226 -10.83 7.28 11.83
N CYS A 227 -11.38 7.91 10.78
CA CYS A 227 -12.83 7.99 10.61
C CYS A 227 -13.42 6.60 10.36
N ARG A 228 -14.73 6.43 10.59
CA ARG A 228 -15.41 5.13 10.38
C ARG A 228 -15.23 4.58 8.96
N GLU A 229 -15.26 5.46 7.95
CA GLU A 229 -15.03 5.08 6.55
C GLU A 229 -13.60 4.58 6.32
N GLU A 230 -12.59 5.32 6.79
CA GLU A 230 -11.18 4.94 6.67
C GLU A 230 -10.88 3.64 7.41
N LEU A 231 -11.45 3.46 8.61
CA LEU A 231 -11.32 2.24 9.39
C LEU A 231 -11.88 1.03 8.62
N ILE A 232 -13.05 1.17 8.00
CA ILE A 232 -13.64 0.10 7.17
C ILE A 232 -12.74 -0.19 5.97
N LEU A 233 -12.24 0.83 5.28
CA LEU A 233 -11.33 0.66 4.13
C LEU A 233 -10.02 -0.05 4.52
N ARG A 234 -9.42 0.29 5.67
CA ARG A 234 -8.22 -0.37 6.19
C ARG A 234 -8.45 -1.81 6.64
N ILE A 235 -9.62 -2.11 7.22
CA ILE A 235 -10.01 -3.49 7.53
C ILE A 235 -10.18 -4.30 6.25
N LEU A 236 -10.86 -3.75 5.24
CA LEU A 236 -11.02 -4.40 3.94
C LEU A 236 -9.66 -4.61 3.26
N GLU A 237 -8.77 -3.63 3.30
CA GLU A 237 -7.39 -3.75 2.81
C GLU A 237 -6.67 -4.93 3.49
N LEU A 238 -6.72 -5.02 4.82
CA LEU A 238 -6.09 -6.10 5.56
C LEU A 238 -6.67 -7.47 5.20
N VAL A 239 -7.99 -7.58 5.05
CA VAL A 239 -8.66 -8.83 4.66
C VAL A 239 -8.25 -9.24 3.25
N VAL A 240 -8.31 -8.34 2.28
CA VAL A 240 -7.91 -8.64 0.89
C VAL A 240 -6.42 -8.96 0.82
N LEU A 241 -5.56 -8.22 1.53
CA LEU A 241 -4.13 -8.51 1.62
C LEU A 241 -3.88 -9.92 2.18
N THR A 242 -4.59 -10.31 3.24
CA THR A 242 -4.48 -11.67 3.80
C THR A 242 -4.88 -12.74 2.78
N VAL A 243 -5.94 -12.51 2.01
CA VAL A 243 -6.36 -13.41 0.93
C VAL A 243 -5.31 -13.49 -0.19
N VAL A 244 -4.73 -12.36 -0.60
CA VAL A 244 -3.65 -12.32 -1.61
C VAL A 244 -2.42 -13.08 -1.11
N LEU A 245 -1.97 -12.81 0.12
CA LEU A 245 -0.77 -13.44 0.67
C LEU A 245 -0.95 -14.95 0.84
N THR A 246 -2.12 -15.40 1.30
CA THR A 246 -2.40 -16.84 1.45
C THR A 246 -2.57 -17.53 0.10
N SER A 247 -3.18 -16.88 -0.90
CA SER A 247 -3.30 -17.44 -2.26
C SER A 247 -1.96 -17.52 -3.00
N VAL A 248 -1.08 -16.52 -2.85
CA VAL A 248 0.29 -16.58 -3.38
C VAL A 248 1.07 -17.72 -2.71
N LEU A 249 1.00 -17.84 -1.39
CA LEU A 249 1.66 -18.94 -0.68
C LEU A 249 1.11 -20.31 -1.11
N ALA A 250 -0.20 -20.43 -1.28
CA ALA A 250 -0.83 -21.65 -1.79
C ALA A 250 -0.37 -21.97 -3.22
N ALA A 251 -0.32 -20.98 -4.12
CA ALA A 251 0.17 -21.16 -5.49
C ALA A 251 1.62 -21.63 -5.52
N ILE A 252 2.48 -21.07 -4.66
CA ILE A 252 3.89 -21.48 -4.54
C ILE A 252 3.99 -22.94 -4.04
N ILE A 253 3.23 -23.29 -3.01
CA ILE A 253 3.21 -24.66 -2.47
C ILE A 253 2.71 -25.64 -3.53
N GLU A 254 1.59 -25.34 -4.20
CA GLU A 254 1.02 -26.20 -5.24
C GLU A 254 1.96 -26.32 -6.44
N LEU A 255 2.60 -25.24 -6.88
CA LEU A 255 3.61 -25.26 -7.94
C LEU A 255 4.76 -26.20 -7.56
N SER A 256 5.25 -26.13 -6.33
CA SER A 256 6.33 -27.02 -5.89
C SER A 256 5.94 -28.49 -5.81
N GLN A 257 4.70 -28.78 -5.42
CA GLN A 257 4.17 -30.14 -5.38
C GLN A 257 3.98 -30.67 -6.80
N SER A 258 3.52 -29.83 -7.72
CA SER A 258 3.39 -30.19 -9.13
C SER A 258 4.74 -30.52 -9.77
N LEU A 259 5.79 -29.75 -9.44
CA LEU A 259 7.15 -30.03 -9.87
C LEU A 259 7.71 -31.34 -9.28
N ALA A 260 7.42 -31.62 -8.00
CA ALA A 260 7.91 -32.82 -7.33
C ALA A 260 7.18 -34.11 -7.74
N LEU A 261 5.87 -34.03 -8.00
CA LEU A 261 5.01 -35.19 -8.27
C LEU A 261 4.68 -35.36 -9.75
N GLY A 262 4.97 -34.37 -10.60
CA GLY A 262 4.62 -34.38 -12.03
C GLY A 262 3.11 -34.31 -12.31
N ILE A 263 2.29 -34.01 -11.31
CA ILE A 263 0.83 -33.90 -11.45
C ILE A 263 0.50 -32.43 -11.70
N GLY A 264 0.25 -32.09 -12.97
CA GLY A 264 -0.25 -30.78 -13.36
C GLY A 264 -1.72 -30.65 -13.01
N ASP A 265 -2.01 -30.02 -11.87
CA ASP A 265 -3.38 -29.86 -11.38
C ASP A 265 -3.84 -28.40 -11.58
N GLY A 266 -5.07 -28.19 -12.05
CA GLY A 266 -5.64 -26.87 -12.37
C GLY A 266 -5.80 -25.92 -11.16
N ARG A 267 -5.35 -26.33 -9.98
CA ARG A 267 -5.47 -25.60 -8.71
C ARG A 267 -4.55 -24.37 -8.63
N VAL A 268 -3.35 -24.46 -9.23
CA VAL A 268 -2.39 -23.34 -9.30
C VAL A 268 -3.02 -22.15 -10.02
N GLY A 269 -3.78 -22.41 -11.09
CA GLY A 269 -4.51 -21.38 -11.84
C GLY A 269 -5.57 -20.68 -10.99
N MET A 270 -6.32 -21.42 -10.16
CA MET A 270 -7.31 -20.80 -9.29
C MET A 270 -6.63 -19.88 -8.26
N ALA A 271 -5.61 -20.37 -7.56
CA ALA A 271 -4.88 -19.59 -6.57
C ALA A 271 -4.32 -18.28 -7.17
N GLY A 272 -3.78 -18.35 -8.39
CA GLY A 272 -3.34 -17.18 -9.13
C GLY A 272 -4.47 -16.22 -9.51
N ILE A 273 -5.64 -16.69 -9.97
CA ILE A 273 -6.80 -15.84 -10.25
C ILE A 273 -7.25 -15.08 -8.99
N VAL A 274 -7.30 -15.74 -7.84
CA VAL A 274 -7.65 -15.10 -6.56
C VAL A 274 -6.60 -14.06 -6.14
N ALA A 275 -5.31 -14.40 -6.26
CA ALA A 275 -4.23 -13.47 -5.96
C ALA A 275 -4.30 -12.22 -6.85
N GLY A 276 -4.43 -12.39 -8.17
CA GLY A 276 -4.52 -11.29 -9.12
C GLY A 276 -5.76 -10.44 -8.92
N THR A 277 -6.93 -11.06 -8.67
CA THR A 277 -8.18 -10.34 -8.35
C THR A 277 -8.05 -9.54 -7.06
N GLY A 278 -7.42 -10.12 -6.04
CA GLY A 278 -7.15 -9.43 -4.77
C GLY A 278 -6.20 -8.24 -4.95
N ILE A 279 -5.16 -8.35 -5.78
CA ILE A 279 -4.25 -7.23 -6.09
C ILE A 279 -5.01 -6.10 -6.80
N CYS A 280 -5.87 -6.42 -7.77
CA CYS A 280 -6.74 -5.43 -8.42
C CYS A 280 -7.67 -4.75 -7.40
N ALA A 281 -8.26 -5.51 -6.48
CA ALA A 281 -9.13 -4.97 -5.44
C ALA A 281 -8.36 -4.08 -4.45
N LEU A 282 -7.12 -4.44 -4.07
CA LEU A 282 -6.24 -3.60 -3.26
C LEU A 282 -5.96 -2.26 -3.94
N ALA A 283 -5.65 -2.26 -5.25
CA ALA A 283 -5.45 -1.03 -5.99
C ALA A 283 -6.70 -0.13 -5.97
N LEU A 284 -7.90 -0.70 -6.08
CA LEU A 284 -9.15 0.06 -5.98
C LEU A 284 -9.42 0.58 -4.56
N LEU A 285 -9.12 -0.21 -3.53
CA LEU A 285 -9.23 0.21 -2.13
C LEU A 285 -8.26 1.35 -1.83
N HIS A 286 -7.02 1.27 -2.31
CA HIS A 286 -6.02 2.32 -2.18
C HIS A 286 -6.42 3.59 -2.92
N ALA A 287 -7.02 3.47 -4.11
CA ALA A 287 -7.60 4.63 -4.82
C ALA A 287 -8.68 5.31 -3.97
N ARG A 288 -9.56 4.52 -3.34
CA ARG A 288 -10.61 5.05 -2.45
C ARG A 288 -10.04 5.69 -1.19
N MET A 289 -9.00 5.10 -0.59
CA MET A 289 -8.30 5.69 0.54
C MET A 289 -7.61 7.01 0.17
N ALA A 290 -6.94 7.09 -0.99
CA ALA A 290 -6.35 8.33 -1.46
C ALA A 290 -7.39 9.45 -1.67
N VAL A 291 -8.58 9.09 -2.17
CA VAL A 291 -9.71 10.04 -2.26
C VAL A 291 -10.21 10.46 -0.86
N ALA A 292 -10.32 9.53 0.08
CA ALA A 292 -10.70 9.85 1.46
C ALA A 292 -9.67 10.75 2.15
N GLU A 293 -8.37 10.45 2.03
CA GLU A 293 -7.26 11.24 2.57
C GLU A 293 -7.23 12.65 1.96
N SER A 294 -7.55 12.79 0.67
CA SER A 294 -7.68 14.11 0.04
C SER A 294 -8.82 14.96 0.63
N ARG A 295 -9.84 14.33 1.23
CA ARG A 295 -11.00 15.02 1.83
C ARG A 295 -10.81 15.35 3.31
N PHE A 296 -10.19 14.43 4.06
CA PHE A 296 -10.04 14.53 5.52
C PHE A 296 -8.66 15.00 5.98
N GLY A 297 -7.72 15.17 5.04
CA GLY A 297 -6.31 15.46 5.34
C GLY A 297 -5.47 14.21 5.57
N ALA A 298 -4.15 14.36 5.53
CA ALA A 298 -3.23 13.25 5.70
C ALA A 298 -3.37 12.62 7.09
N ILE A 299 -3.24 11.29 7.16
CA ILE A 299 -3.32 10.55 8.44
C ILE A 299 -2.14 10.92 9.35
N SER A 300 -0.95 11.15 8.76
CA SER A 300 0.26 11.59 9.48
C SER A 300 0.02 12.86 10.29
N ASP A 301 -0.65 13.83 9.69
CA ASP A 301 -0.84 15.14 10.31
C ASP A 301 -1.83 15.03 11.47
N ARG A 302 -2.88 14.22 11.29
CA ARG A 302 -3.86 13.91 12.33
C ARG A 302 -3.24 13.13 13.49
N LEU A 303 -2.33 12.18 13.20
CA LEU A 303 -1.57 11.43 14.20
C LEU A 303 -0.69 12.38 15.02
N LEU A 304 0.07 13.24 14.34
CA LEU A 304 0.97 14.20 14.99
C LEU A 304 0.20 15.17 15.88
N ILE A 305 -0.96 15.69 15.43
CA ILE A 305 -1.84 16.54 16.24
C ILE A 305 -2.37 15.79 17.47
N ALA A 306 -2.76 14.52 17.33
CA ALA A 306 -3.22 13.72 18.46
C ALA A 306 -2.11 13.44 19.47
N GLU A 307 -0.89 13.12 19.00
CA GLU A 307 0.29 12.91 19.85
C GLU A 307 0.67 14.17 20.62
N MET A 308 0.66 15.34 19.96
CA MET A 308 0.93 16.63 20.61
C MET A 308 -0.08 16.92 21.73
N ARG A 309 -1.38 16.67 21.51
CA ARG A 309 -2.43 16.90 22.52
C ARG A 309 -2.31 15.95 23.73
N CYS A 310 -1.92 14.70 23.50
CA CYS A 310 -1.69 13.74 24.57
C CYS A 310 -0.43 14.08 25.38
N GLY A 311 0.63 14.58 24.73
CA GLY A 311 1.86 15.00 25.40
C GLY A 311 1.65 16.18 26.36
N GLU A 312 0.87 17.17 25.96
CA GLU A 312 0.60 18.38 26.77
C GLU A 312 -0.19 18.06 28.05
N SER A 313 -1.06 17.05 27.99
CA SER A 313 -1.84 16.57 29.15
C SER A 313 -0.98 15.81 30.17
N ALA A 314 0.14 15.22 29.75
CA ALA A 314 1.04 14.47 30.61
C ALA A 314 2.11 15.34 31.29
N SER A 315 2.39 16.54 30.76
CA SER A 315 3.36 17.48 31.32
C SER A 315 2.83 18.44 32.40
N LEU A 316 1.56 18.31 32.82
CA LEU A 316 0.99 19.06 33.94
C LEU A 316 0.87 18.18 35.20
N PRO A 317 1.97 17.99 35.95
CA PRO A 317 1.85 17.98 37.41
C PRO A 317 3.04 18.66 38.10
N SER A 318 2.97 19.97 38.36
CA SER A 318 3.84 20.61 39.37
C SER A 318 3.35 21.99 39.82
N SER A 319 2.14 22.09 40.37
CA SER A 319 1.87 23.11 41.39
C SER A 319 0.63 22.72 42.20
N VAL A 320 0.79 22.70 43.52
CA VAL A 320 -0.26 22.50 44.54
C VAL A 320 -0.69 21.05 44.80
N ALA A 321 0.21 20.28 45.43
CA ALA A 321 -0.15 19.37 46.52
C ALA A 321 1.13 18.90 47.25
N SER A 322 1.72 19.80 48.03
CA SER A 322 2.58 19.41 49.15
C SER A 322 1.73 18.70 50.20
N VAL A 323 1.43 17.42 49.98
CA VAL A 323 0.86 16.55 51.01
C VAL A 323 2.03 15.83 51.66
N HIS A 324 2.34 16.29 52.86
CA HIS A 324 3.09 15.57 53.88
C HIS A 324 2.51 14.15 54.00
N LEU A 325 3.30 13.13 53.65
CA LEU A 325 2.96 11.73 53.90
C LEU A 325 4.06 11.14 54.77
N GLU A 326 3.72 11.04 56.05
CA GLU A 326 4.43 10.26 57.06
C GLU A 326 4.59 8.81 56.61
N VAL A 327 5.82 8.35 56.80
CA VAL A 327 6.24 6.97 56.61
C VAL A 327 5.77 6.16 57.81
N SER A 328 4.75 5.32 57.61
CA SER A 328 4.54 4.13 58.42
C SER A 328 4.51 2.94 57.50
N GLY A 329 5.58 2.14 57.59
CA GLY A 329 5.69 0.87 56.90
C GLY A 329 4.83 -0.17 57.59
N ASP A 330 4.25 -1.06 56.80
CA ASP A 330 4.06 -2.44 57.20
C ASP A 330 4.09 -3.35 55.97
N LEU A 331 4.95 -4.36 56.10
CA LEU A 331 5.08 -5.50 55.20
C LEU A 331 3.83 -6.38 55.27
N SER A 332 3.36 -6.87 54.13
CA SER A 332 2.89 -8.25 54.05
C SER A 332 2.98 -8.81 52.63
N LEU A 333 3.80 -9.87 52.52
CA LEU A 333 3.75 -10.86 51.46
C LEU A 333 2.40 -11.60 51.51
N SER A 334 1.84 -11.93 50.35
CA SER A 334 0.94 -13.07 50.20
C SER A 334 1.00 -13.61 48.77
N ALA A 335 1.20 -14.91 48.69
CA ALA A 335 1.38 -15.72 47.50
C ALA A 335 0.08 -16.45 47.12
N ALA A 336 0.17 -17.19 46.00
CA ALA A 336 -0.71 -18.30 45.57
C ALA A 336 -2.06 -17.89 44.97
N ALA A 337 -2.69 -18.60 44.03
CA ALA A 337 -2.40 -19.71 43.12
C ALA A 337 -3.72 -19.99 42.34
N ARG A 338 -3.70 -20.91 41.36
CA ARG A 338 -4.87 -21.64 40.78
C ARG A 338 -5.74 -20.83 39.80
N SER A 339 -6.43 -21.38 38.79
CA SER A 339 -6.69 -22.73 38.27
C SER A 339 -7.67 -22.59 37.09
N GLY A 340 -7.71 -23.58 36.18
CA GLY A 340 -8.96 -23.98 35.51
C GLY A 340 -9.10 -23.56 34.05
N SER A 341 -8.96 -24.51 33.11
CA SER A 341 -10.08 -25.13 32.35
C SER A 341 -10.59 -24.22 31.22
N GLY A 342 -10.49 -24.55 29.94
CA GLY A 342 -10.90 -25.80 29.30
C GLY A 342 -12.02 -25.44 28.34
N TRP A 343 -11.74 -25.32 27.03
CA TRP A 343 -12.75 -25.00 26.02
C TRP A 343 -12.71 -26.00 24.86
N GLN A 344 -13.91 -26.40 24.50
CA GLN A 344 -14.27 -27.60 23.76
C GLN A 344 -14.24 -27.40 22.24
N SER A 345 -14.02 -28.55 21.60
CA SER A 345 -14.17 -28.85 20.18
C SER A 345 -15.54 -28.46 19.62
N GLY A 346 -15.55 -27.73 18.51
CA GLY A 346 -16.75 -27.27 17.80
C GLY A 346 -16.77 -27.74 16.34
N ARG A 347 -17.83 -28.47 16.01
CA ARG A 347 -18.15 -29.19 14.77
C ARG A 347 -17.93 -28.45 13.43
N MET A 348 -17.43 -29.27 12.51
CA MET A 348 -17.39 -29.16 11.05
C MET A 348 -18.80 -29.10 10.43
N VAL A 349 -19.06 -28.12 9.55
CA VAL A 349 -20.22 -28.10 8.65
C VAL A 349 -19.70 -28.15 7.21
N ARG A 350 -20.02 -29.24 6.52
CA ARG A 350 -19.80 -29.42 5.07
C ARG A 350 -20.77 -28.51 4.31
N LEU A 351 -20.24 -27.62 3.48
CA LEU A 351 -20.99 -26.98 2.40
C LEU A 351 -20.55 -27.58 1.06
N VAL A 352 -21.54 -28.07 0.33
CA VAL A 352 -21.44 -28.60 -1.04
C VAL A 352 -21.31 -27.41 -2.01
N PRO A 353 -20.34 -27.36 -2.93
CA PRO A 353 -20.30 -26.29 -3.91
C PRO A 353 -21.32 -26.56 -5.03
N GLN A 354 -22.15 -25.55 -5.31
CA GLN A 354 -22.99 -25.45 -6.49
C GLN A 354 -22.14 -25.06 -7.69
N ASN A 355 -22.34 -25.75 -8.81
CA ASN A 355 -21.76 -25.44 -10.11
C ASN A 355 -22.19 -24.04 -10.57
N VAL A 356 -21.23 -23.13 -10.70
CA VAL A 356 -21.40 -21.83 -11.36
C VAL A 356 -20.82 -21.95 -12.77
N THR A 357 -21.70 -21.95 -13.77
CA THR A 357 -21.34 -21.80 -15.17
C THR A 357 -20.95 -20.34 -15.43
N ILE A 358 -19.67 -20.09 -15.67
CA ILE A 358 -19.15 -18.78 -16.08
C ILE A 358 -19.26 -18.68 -17.60
N ALA A 359 -20.16 -17.82 -18.07
CA ALA A 359 -20.27 -17.44 -19.46
C ALA A 359 -19.06 -16.58 -19.87
N THR A 360 -18.41 -16.95 -20.96
CA THR A 360 -17.28 -16.25 -21.57
C THR A 360 -17.75 -14.94 -22.21
N ALA A 361 -17.36 -13.81 -21.60
CA ALA A 361 -17.56 -12.48 -22.17
C ALA A 361 -16.24 -11.95 -22.78
N SER A 362 -15.89 -12.43 -23.96
CA SER A 362 -14.77 -11.89 -24.76
C SER A 362 -15.27 -10.78 -25.68
N ASN A 363 -15.21 -9.54 -25.22
CA ASN A 363 -15.01 -8.30 -26.01
C ASN A 363 -15.27 -7.06 -25.15
N VAL A 364 -14.44 -6.86 -24.12
CA VAL A 364 -14.38 -5.56 -23.43
C VAL A 364 -13.49 -4.64 -24.28
N SER A 365 -14.13 -3.78 -25.09
CA SER A 365 -13.45 -2.78 -25.93
C SER A 365 -12.56 -1.87 -25.07
N PHE A 366 -11.34 -1.58 -25.53
CA PHE A 366 -10.39 -0.62 -24.95
C PHE A 366 -11.04 0.72 -24.51
N ARG A 367 -12.12 1.15 -25.20
CA ARG A 367 -12.93 2.32 -24.81
C ARG A 367 -13.67 2.16 -23.49
N GLN A 368 -14.13 0.97 -23.12
CA GLN A 368 -14.77 0.70 -21.84
C GLN A 368 -13.74 0.74 -20.71
N MET A 369 -12.54 0.19 -20.92
CA MET A 369 -11.43 0.27 -19.96
C MET A 369 -11.00 1.73 -19.74
N PHE A 370 -10.84 2.51 -20.82
CA PHE A 370 -10.54 3.94 -20.73
C PHE A 370 -11.66 4.74 -20.02
N ARG A 371 -12.93 4.39 -20.24
CA ARG A 371 -14.06 5.00 -19.50
C ARG A 371 -14.09 4.59 -18.03
N VAL A 372 -13.65 3.39 -17.67
CA VAL A 372 -13.52 2.98 -16.26
C VAL A 372 -12.40 3.77 -15.59
N VAL A 373 -11.24 3.90 -16.23
CA VAL A 373 -10.13 4.75 -15.76
C VAL A 373 -10.57 6.22 -15.66
N GLN A 374 -11.25 6.74 -16.68
CA GLN A 374 -11.77 8.12 -16.69
C GLN A 374 -12.85 8.34 -15.62
N ARG A 375 -13.71 7.35 -15.34
CA ARG A 375 -14.71 7.39 -14.24
C ARG A 375 -14.08 7.24 -12.85
N LEU A 376 -12.97 6.52 -12.74
CA LEU A 376 -12.16 6.45 -11.51
C LEU A 376 -11.43 7.78 -11.25
N ILE A 377 -11.05 8.51 -12.31
CA ILE A 377 -10.43 9.84 -12.24
C ILE A 377 -11.48 10.97 -12.11
N SER A 378 -12.75 10.76 -12.50
CA SER A 378 -13.75 11.83 -12.50
C SER A 378 -14.44 12.22 -11.17
N PRO A 379 -14.24 11.61 -9.98
CA PRO A 379 -14.95 12.07 -8.79
C PRO A 379 -14.34 13.32 -8.14
N PHE A 380 -13.35 13.98 -8.76
CA PHE A 380 -12.83 15.28 -8.30
C PHE A 380 -13.79 16.47 -8.56
N SER A 381 -14.96 16.24 -9.14
CA SER A 381 -15.97 17.27 -9.38
C SER A 381 -17.15 17.13 -8.41
N VAL A 382 -17.17 18.02 -7.41
CA VAL A 382 -18.36 18.50 -6.69
C VAL A 382 -19.02 17.48 -5.75
N TYR A 383 -18.49 17.38 -4.53
CA TYR A 383 -19.33 17.19 -3.34
C TYR A 383 -18.97 18.28 -2.33
N ARG A 384 -19.87 19.25 -2.13
CA ARG A 384 -19.80 20.17 -0.99
C ARG A 384 -20.08 19.33 0.26
N CYS A 385 -19.08 19.16 1.12
CA CYS A 385 -19.34 18.66 2.47
C CYS A 385 -20.20 19.68 3.22
N PRO A 386 -21.29 19.27 3.88
CA PRO A 386 -21.87 20.08 4.93
C PRO A 386 -20.84 20.17 6.06
N VAL A 387 -20.42 21.39 6.39
CA VAL A 387 -19.62 21.66 7.59
C VAL A 387 -20.44 21.21 8.79
N VAL A 388 -20.10 20.05 9.37
CA VAL A 388 -20.67 19.59 10.64
C VAL A 388 -19.94 20.33 11.76
N SER A 389 -20.34 21.57 12.01
CA SER A 389 -20.01 22.30 13.23
C SER A 389 -20.92 21.81 14.37
N ARG A 390 -20.62 20.63 14.92
CA ARG A 390 -21.15 20.21 16.23
C ARG A 390 -20.04 19.58 17.05
N LEU A 391 -19.25 20.45 17.69
CA LEU A 391 -18.54 20.08 18.91
C LEU A 391 -19.58 19.95 20.04
N PRO A 392 -19.59 18.86 20.81
CA PRO A 392 -20.40 18.78 22.02
C PRO A 392 -19.81 19.71 23.09
N SER A 393 -20.46 20.84 23.31
CA SER A 393 -20.24 21.71 24.46
C SER A 393 -20.88 21.09 25.70
N SER A 394 -20.18 20.23 26.41
CA SER A 394 -20.60 19.80 27.76
C SER A 394 -19.42 19.32 28.61
N CYS A 395 -18.60 20.26 29.06
CA CYS A 395 -17.88 20.13 30.33
C CYS A 395 -18.25 21.35 31.17
N SER A 396 -19.32 21.20 31.96
CA SER A 396 -19.71 22.17 32.97
C SER A 396 -18.84 21.96 34.21
N PRO A 397 -18.07 22.96 34.68
CA PRO A 397 -17.35 22.87 35.94
C PRO A 397 -18.35 23.05 37.09
N SER A 398 -18.57 22.00 37.86
CA SER A 398 -19.27 22.07 39.13
C SER A 398 -18.45 22.90 40.12
N HIS A 399 -18.89 24.13 40.35
CA HIS A 399 -18.45 24.96 41.47
C HIS A 399 -18.76 24.24 42.80
N ALA A 400 -17.71 23.91 43.54
CA ALA A 400 -17.80 23.67 44.98
C ALA A 400 -18.15 25.00 45.67
N ARG A 401 -19.22 25.01 46.47
CA ARG A 401 -19.47 26.06 47.46
C ARG A 401 -18.73 25.71 48.75
N VAL A 402 -18.09 26.75 49.28
CA VAL A 402 -17.52 26.85 50.64
C VAL A 402 -18.57 26.59 51.70
#